data_AF-A0A1X0YBC3-F1
#
_entry.id   AF-A0A1X0YBC3-F1
#
_cell.length_a   1.000
_cell.length_b   1.000
_cell.length_c   1.000
_cell.angle_alpha   90.00
_cell.angle_beta   90.00
_cell.angle_gamma   90.00
#
_symmetry.space_group_name_H-M   'P 1'
#
loop_
_entity.id
_entity.type
_entity.pdbx_description
1 polymer ?
#
loop_
_entity_poly.entity_id
_entity_poly.type
_entity_poly.pdbx_seq_one_letter_code
_entity_poly.pdbx_strand_id
1 'polypeptide(L)'
;MKRFIPLLIAALLVLPGTLYARWIKDKVEIPVAATGTVEFSHYNHLEALGKNCPTCHNSVFNIVTSKNPDFTMADMEKGKACGKCHNGERAFSVKEDCSACHPTHPIQFENDSAPARFPHDVHTEMYSCSECHPDLFIPDQKKNPQFTMKQMRDGEACGACHDGDTAFSVKGDCANCHPTADVKFETDAGPATFPHSVHTEMYGCDECHPDIFIPNRKKNPAFTMDQMSEGEACGACHDGDTAFSVDDNCDNCHEM
;
A
#
# COMPACT_ATOMS: atom_id res chain seq x y z
N MET A 1 -46.31 -54.54 18.53
CA MET A 1 -45.37 -53.59 19.17
C MET A 1 -43.91 -54.05 19.24
N LYS A 2 -43.57 -55.35 19.29
CA LYS A 2 -42.17 -55.83 19.40
C LYS A 2 -41.32 -55.85 18.11
N ARG A 3 -41.92 -55.58 16.93
CA ARG A 3 -41.22 -55.59 15.62
C ARG A 3 -40.70 -54.23 15.15
N PHE A 4 -41.12 -53.12 15.77
CA PHE A 4 -40.69 -51.75 15.40
C PHE A 4 -39.50 -51.24 16.21
N ILE A 5 -39.21 -51.87 17.36
CA ILE A 5 -38.09 -51.52 18.24
C ILE A 5 -36.72 -51.74 17.57
N PRO A 6 -36.43 -52.85 16.86
CA PRO A 6 -35.13 -53.01 16.21
C PRO A 6 -34.92 -52.06 15.02
N LEU A 7 -36.00 -51.65 14.33
CA LEU A 7 -35.93 -50.68 13.23
C LEU A 7 -35.68 -49.25 13.73
N LEU A 8 -36.26 -48.87 14.88
CA LEU A 8 -36.00 -47.58 15.52
C LEU A 8 -34.56 -47.48 16.07
N ILE A 9 -34.01 -48.56 16.63
CA ILE A 9 -32.62 -48.60 17.12
C ILE A 9 -31.62 -48.58 15.96
N ALA A 10 -31.90 -49.28 14.85
CA ALA A 10 -31.08 -49.21 13.64
C ALA A 10 -31.10 -47.82 13.00
N ALA A 11 -32.25 -47.15 12.95
CA ALA A 11 -32.35 -45.76 12.47
C ALA A 11 -31.57 -44.79 13.38
N LEU A 12 -31.64 -44.95 14.71
CA LEU A 12 -30.92 -44.11 15.68
C LEU A 12 -29.40 -44.28 15.66
N LEU A 13 -28.89 -45.43 15.21
CA LEU A 13 -27.46 -45.71 15.08
C LEU A 13 -26.87 -45.24 13.74
N VAL A 14 -27.69 -45.06 12.70
CA VAL A 14 -27.26 -44.53 11.39
C VAL A 14 -27.31 -43.00 11.37
N LEU A 15 -28.21 -42.38 12.14
CA LEU A 15 -28.41 -40.92 12.20
C LEU A 15 -27.26 -40.07 12.80
N PRO A 16 -26.36 -40.55 13.69
CA PRO A 16 -25.28 -39.70 14.20
C PRO A 16 -24.10 -39.60 13.21
N GLY A 17 -24.01 -40.50 12.23
CA GLY A 17 -22.86 -40.59 11.32
C GLY A 17 -22.76 -39.44 10.32
N THR A 18 -23.87 -38.77 9.99
CA THR A 18 -23.90 -37.69 9.00
C THR A 18 -23.77 -36.29 9.61
N LEU A 19 -23.80 -36.15 10.95
CA LEU A 19 -23.77 -34.85 11.63
C LEU A 19 -22.36 -34.40 12.06
N TYR A 20 -21.32 -35.20 11.84
CA TYR A 20 -19.93 -34.85 12.17
C TYR A 20 -19.03 -34.63 10.95
N ALA A 21 -19.60 -34.26 9.80
CA ALA A 21 -18.82 -33.49 8.83
C ALA A 21 -18.61 -32.08 9.43
N ARG A 22 -17.68 -31.96 10.38
CA ARG A 22 -17.13 -30.68 10.80
C ARG A 22 -16.41 -30.12 9.56
N TRP A 23 -17.11 -29.24 8.85
CA TRP A 23 -16.57 -28.53 7.70
C TRP A 23 -15.26 -27.85 8.14
N ILE A 24 -14.16 -28.23 7.50
CA ILE A 24 -12.87 -27.59 7.71
C ILE A 24 -13.06 -26.14 7.24
N LYS A 25 -12.72 -25.15 8.08
CA LYS A 25 -12.63 -23.77 7.60
C LYS A 25 -11.47 -23.75 6.61
N ASP A 26 -11.78 -23.64 5.33
CA ASP A 26 -10.77 -23.76 4.28
C ASP A 26 -9.69 -22.67 4.43
N LYS A 27 -10.13 -21.41 4.39
CA LYS A 27 -9.24 -20.25 4.48
C LYS A 27 -8.91 -19.89 5.92
N VAL A 28 -7.61 -19.83 6.19
CA VAL A 28 -7.05 -19.32 7.44
C VAL A 28 -6.35 -18.01 7.14
N GLU A 29 -6.82 -16.95 7.77
CA GLU A 29 -6.22 -15.61 7.67
C GLU A 29 -5.18 -15.45 8.78
N ILE A 30 -3.95 -15.12 8.36
CA ILE A 30 -2.82 -14.89 9.25
C ILE A 30 -2.44 -13.41 9.12
N PRO A 31 -2.85 -12.55 10.05
CA PRO A 31 -2.55 -11.13 9.96
C PRO A 31 -1.05 -10.91 10.14
N VAL A 32 -0.39 -10.36 9.12
CA VAL A 32 1.00 -9.91 9.22
C VAL A 32 0.98 -8.39 9.22
N ALA A 33 1.44 -7.79 10.32
CA ALA A 33 1.44 -6.33 10.48
C ALA A 33 2.26 -5.61 9.39
N ALA A 34 3.26 -6.31 8.86
CA ALA A 34 4.25 -5.81 7.93
C ALA A 34 3.69 -5.76 6.49
N THR A 35 3.20 -6.90 5.99
CA THR A 35 2.83 -7.13 4.57
C THR A 35 1.33 -7.35 4.34
N GLY A 36 0.50 -7.14 5.35
CA GLY A 36 -0.92 -7.50 5.29
C GLY A 36 -1.20 -8.98 5.55
N THR A 37 -2.48 -9.34 5.51
CA THR A 37 -2.94 -10.69 5.86
C THR A 37 -2.53 -11.72 4.82
N VAL A 38 -1.84 -12.78 5.27
CA VAL A 38 -1.54 -13.98 4.47
C VAL A 38 -2.72 -14.93 4.56
N GLU A 39 -3.21 -15.41 3.42
CA GLU A 39 -4.28 -16.39 3.35
C GLU A 39 -3.72 -17.81 3.10
N PHE A 40 -4.00 -18.73 4.02
CA PHE A 40 -3.69 -20.14 3.86
C PHE A 40 -4.96 -20.92 3.46
N SER A 41 -4.88 -21.78 2.44
CA SER A 41 -5.99 -22.64 2.00
C SER A 41 -5.74 -24.10 2.33
N HIS A 42 -6.61 -24.70 3.14
CA HIS A 42 -6.58 -26.14 3.39
C HIS A 42 -6.83 -26.94 2.11
N TYR A 43 -7.75 -26.51 1.25
CA TYR A 43 -8.14 -27.19 0.02
C TYR A 43 -6.93 -27.39 -0.89
N ASN A 44 -6.19 -26.31 -1.19
CA ASN A 44 -4.99 -26.38 -2.03
C ASN A 44 -3.94 -27.35 -1.44
N HIS A 45 -3.74 -27.29 -0.11
CA HIS A 45 -2.75 -28.14 0.56
C HIS A 45 -3.20 -29.61 0.65
N LEU A 46 -4.49 -29.87 0.88
CA LEU A 46 -5.06 -31.22 0.95
C LEU A 46 -5.17 -31.87 -0.43
N GLU A 47 -5.32 -31.07 -1.50
CA GLU A 47 -5.22 -31.54 -2.87
C GLU A 47 -3.80 -32.01 -3.19
N ALA A 48 -2.78 -31.25 -2.77
CA ALA A 48 -1.38 -31.60 -3.01
C ALA A 48 -0.85 -32.72 -2.09
N LEU A 49 -1.23 -32.74 -0.81
CA LEU A 49 -0.66 -33.63 0.22
C LEU A 49 -1.57 -34.80 0.60
N GLY A 50 -2.82 -34.80 0.14
CA GLY A 50 -3.84 -35.74 0.56
C GLY A 50 -4.45 -35.40 1.93
N LYS A 51 -5.47 -36.16 2.33
CA LYS A 51 -6.30 -35.90 3.53
C LYS A 51 -5.67 -36.37 4.84
N ASN A 52 -4.37 -36.13 5.04
CA ASN A 52 -3.64 -36.57 6.24
C ASN A 52 -3.39 -35.42 7.22
N CYS A 53 -4.38 -35.11 8.07
CA CYS A 53 -4.29 -34.00 9.02
C CYS A 53 -3.09 -34.09 9.99
N PRO A 54 -2.73 -35.28 10.52
CA PRO A 54 -1.54 -35.48 11.36
C PRO A 54 -0.21 -35.02 10.75
N THR A 55 -0.11 -34.92 9.42
CA THR A 55 1.10 -34.43 8.76
C THR A 55 1.41 -32.99 9.16
N CYS A 56 0.39 -32.17 9.38
CA CYS A 56 0.54 -30.77 9.79
C CYS A 56 0.16 -30.54 11.26
N HIS A 57 -0.80 -31.30 11.79
CA HIS A 57 -1.41 -31.06 13.10
C HIS A 57 -1.26 -32.25 14.08
N ASN A 58 -0.71 -32.13 15.28
CA ASN A 58 -0.07 -30.99 15.93
C ASN A 58 1.46 -31.05 15.78
N SER A 59 1.94 -31.54 14.64
CA SER A 59 3.37 -31.71 14.34
C SER A 59 4.04 -30.40 13.96
N VAL A 60 3.42 -29.63 13.06
CA VAL A 60 3.93 -28.35 12.54
C VAL A 60 3.12 -27.19 13.12
N PHE A 61 1.79 -27.33 13.13
CA PHE A 61 0.87 -26.32 13.63
C PHE A 61 -0.08 -26.93 14.66
N ASN A 62 -0.40 -26.20 15.71
CA ASN A 62 -1.49 -26.52 16.61
C ASN A 62 -2.83 -26.30 15.91
N ILE A 63 -3.78 -27.23 16.08
CA ILE A 63 -5.16 -27.12 15.56
C ILE A 63 -5.84 -25.87 16.14
N VAL A 64 -5.54 -25.54 17.40
CA VAL A 64 -5.98 -24.30 18.03
C VAL A 64 -5.01 -23.20 17.62
N THR A 65 -5.45 -22.33 16.71
CA THR A 65 -4.61 -21.30 16.07
C THR A 65 -3.91 -20.41 17.07
N SER A 66 -4.60 -19.98 18.14
CA SER A 66 -4.03 -19.14 19.22
C SER A 66 -2.93 -19.79 20.06
N LYS A 67 -2.69 -21.11 19.90
CA LYS A 67 -1.57 -21.81 20.54
C LYS A 67 -0.32 -21.87 19.66
N ASN A 68 -0.41 -21.45 18.40
CA ASN A 68 0.77 -21.34 17.55
C ASN A 68 1.58 -20.11 17.95
N PRO A 69 2.91 -20.20 18.04
CA PRO A 69 3.75 -19.03 18.19
C PRO A 69 3.74 -18.21 16.90
N ASP A 70 4.08 -16.93 17.01
CA ASP A 70 4.36 -16.10 15.85
C ASP A 70 5.67 -16.58 15.21
N PHE A 71 5.62 -16.93 13.92
CA PHE A 71 6.77 -17.38 13.16
C PHE A 71 7.28 -16.24 12.26
N THR A 72 8.59 -16.03 12.26
CA THR A 72 9.25 -15.10 11.34
C THR A 72 9.64 -15.80 10.04
N MET A 73 9.94 -15.04 8.97
CA MET A 73 10.51 -15.62 7.75
C MET A 73 11.84 -16.34 8.05
N ALA A 74 12.66 -15.79 8.94
CA ALA A 74 13.89 -16.42 9.39
C ALA A 74 13.66 -17.76 10.13
N ASP A 75 12.52 -17.93 10.82
CA ASP A 75 12.11 -19.22 11.38
C ASP A 75 11.71 -20.20 10.28
N MET A 76 10.98 -19.73 9.27
CA MET A 76 10.55 -20.55 8.13
C MET A 76 11.74 -21.02 7.30
N GLU A 77 12.71 -20.15 7.03
CA GLU A 77 13.96 -20.53 6.37
C GLU A 77 14.76 -21.61 7.14
N LYS A 78 14.58 -21.68 8.47
CA LYS A 78 15.15 -22.74 9.32
C LYS A 78 14.28 -24.00 9.38
N GLY A 79 13.28 -24.11 8.51
CA GLY A 79 12.41 -25.28 8.37
C GLY A 79 11.26 -25.36 9.37
N LYS A 80 10.88 -24.25 10.02
CA LYS A 80 9.69 -24.18 10.89
C LYS A 80 8.46 -23.75 10.08
N ALA A 81 7.27 -23.99 10.62
CA ALA A 81 5.99 -23.55 10.04
C ALA A 81 5.89 -23.86 8.53
N CYS A 82 5.60 -22.86 7.70
CA CYS A 82 5.45 -23.03 6.24
C CYS A 82 6.72 -23.57 5.60
N GLY A 83 7.90 -23.10 6.03
CA GLY A 83 9.19 -23.52 5.52
C GLY A 83 9.59 -24.96 5.88
N LYS A 84 8.80 -25.67 6.71
CA LYS A 84 8.93 -27.12 6.87
C LYS A 84 8.72 -27.86 5.53
N CYS A 85 7.91 -27.28 4.64
CA CYS A 85 7.61 -27.83 3.32
C CYS A 85 8.00 -26.86 2.19
N HIS A 86 7.82 -25.55 2.36
CA HIS A 86 8.21 -24.53 1.39
C HIS A 86 9.71 -24.21 1.50
N ASN A 87 10.55 -25.15 1.09
CA ASN A 87 12.00 -25.12 1.29
C ASN A 87 12.82 -25.26 -0.01
N GLY A 88 12.16 -25.28 -1.16
CA GLY A 88 12.79 -25.49 -2.47
C GLY A 88 12.98 -26.97 -2.86
N GLU A 89 12.77 -27.91 -1.93
CA GLU A 89 12.85 -29.35 -2.22
C GLU A 89 11.46 -29.98 -2.31
N ARG A 90 10.59 -29.71 -1.35
CA ARG A 90 9.24 -30.30 -1.29
C ARG A 90 8.18 -29.42 -1.95
N ALA A 91 8.34 -28.11 -1.88
CA ALA A 91 7.53 -27.09 -2.53
C ALA A 91 8.42 -25.85 -2.79
N PHE A 92 7.90 -24.85 -3.49
CA PHE A 92 8.61 -23.58 -3.72
C PHE A 92 9.13 -22.99 -2.39
N SER A 93 10.30 -22.37 -2.44
CA SER A 93 11.02 -21.90 -1.25
C SER A 93 10.34 -20.67 -0.64
N VAL A 94 10.31 -20.56 0.69
CA VAL A 94 9.91 -19.31 1.38
C VAL A 94 10.86 -18.14 1.15
N LYS A 95 12.03 -18.38 0.55
CA LYS A 95 13.01 -17.34 0.21
C LYS A 95 12.69 -16.60 -1.07
N GLU A 96 11.81 -17.16 -1.89
CA GLU A 96 11.46 -16.68 -3.23
C GLU A 96 9.93 -16.60 -3.34
N ASP A 97 9.42 -16.03 -4.44
CA ASP A 97 7.99 -15.96 -4.75
C ASP A 97 7.12 -15.43 -3.60
N CYS A 98 7.57 -14.37 -2.92
CA CYS A 98 6.91 -13.84 -1.72
C CYS A 98 5.42 -13.52 -1.96
N SER A 99 5.09 -13.08 -3.18
CA SER A 99 3.74 -12.74 -3.65
C SER A 99 2.78 -13.95 -3.72
N ALA A 100 3.29 -15.18 -3.71
CA ALA A 100 2.46 -16.37 -3.64
C ALA A 100 1.68 -16.48 -2.31
N CYS A 101 2.19 -15.82 -1.26
CA CYS A 101 1.58 -15.82 0.08
C CYS A 101 1.25 -14.40 0.57
N HIS A 102 2.16 -13.45 0.33
CA HIS A 102 2.04 -12.09 0.82
C HIS A 102 1.37 -11.20 -0.22
N PRO A 103 0.26 -10.51 0.11
CA PRO A 103 -0.34 -9.58 -0.82
C PRO A 103 0.61 -8.39 -1.03
N THR A 104 0.83 -8.03 -2.29
CA THR A 104 1.38 -6.72 -2.62
C THR A 104 0.24 -5.73 -2.76
N HIS A 105 0.47 -4.50 -2.36
CA HIS A 105 -0.49 -3.42 -2.55
C HIS A 105 0.24 -2.12 -2.86
N PRO A 106 -0.36 -1.20 -3.64
CA PRO A 106 0.18 0.13 -3.79
C PRO A 106 0.32 0.80 -2.41
N ILE A 107 1.48 1.37 -2.15
CA ILE A 107 1.71 2.16 -0.94
C ILE A 107 1.23 3.58 -1.21
N GLN A 108 0.40 4.09 -0.32
CA GLN A 108 0.01 5.50 -0.30
C GLN A 108 0.73 6.17 0.87
N PHE A 109 1.51 7.19 0.53
CA PHE A 109 2.10 8.08 1.49
C PHE A 109 1.13 9.21 1.73
N GLU A 110 0.31 9.04 2.76
CA GLU A 110 -0.58 10.09 3.23
C GLU A 110 0.25 11.14 3.97
N ASN A 111 0.33 12.34 3.42
CA ASN A 111 0.77 13.52 4.15
C ASN A 111 -0.06 14.72 3.68
N ASP A 112 -0.23 15.72 4.55
CA ASP A 112 -0.97 16.95 4.24
C ASP A 112 -0.27 17.84 3.18
N SER A 113 0.89 17.39 2.68
CA SER A 113 1.89 18.20 2.00
C SER A 113 1.88 17.97 0.48
N ALA A 114 2.34 16.79 0.10
CA ALA A 114 2.31 16.22 -1.23
C ALA A 114 2.11 14.70 -1.04
N PRO A 115 0.87 14.19 -1.17
CA PRO A 115 0.66 12.75 -1.13
C PRO A 115 1.55 12.11 -2.20
N ALA A 116 2.03 10.90 -1.94
CA ALA A 116 2.79 10.14 -2.92
C ALA A 116 2.24 8.73 -3.03
N ARG A 117 2.40 8.11 -4.20
CA ARG A 117 2.05 6.72 -4.42
C ARG A 117 3.26 5.92 -4.86
N PHE A 118 3.33 4.67 -4.42
CA PHE A 118 4.32 3.70 -4.87
C PHE A 118 3.61 2.40 -5.30
N PRO A 119 3.51 2.12 -6.61
CA PRO A 119 2.84 0.93 -7.13
C PRO A 119 3.82 -0.27 -7.16
N HIS A 120 3.60 -1.29 -6.32
CA HIS A 120 4.46 -2.48 -6.27
C HIS A 120 4.45 -3.27 -7.58
N ASP A 121 3.30 -3.40 -8.24
CA ASP A 121 3.12 -4.11 -9.51
C ASP A 121 4.14 -3.63 -10.57
N VAL A 122 4.24 -2.32 -10.78
CA VAL A 122 5.18 -1.71 -11.74
C VAL A 122 6.64 -2.06 -11.40
N HIS A 123 6.98 -2.11 -10.11
CA HIS A 123 8.36 -2.41 -9.69
C HIS A 123 8.66 -3.90 -9.77
N THR A 124 7.71 -4.75 -9.39
CA THR A 124 7.88 -6.21 -9.38
C THR A 124 7.89 -6.84 -10.77
N GLU A 125 7.54 -6.10 -11.82
CA GLU A 125 7.77 -6.52 -13.21
C GLU A 125 9.27 -6.55 -13.58
N MET A 126 10.09 -5.76 -12.87
CA MET A 126 11.52 -5.60 -13.17
C MET A 126 12.43 -6.08 -12.04
N TYR A 127 11.98 -5.96 -10.79
CA TYR A 127 12.80 -6.18 -9.60
C TYR A 127 12.18 -7.22 -8.66
N SER A 128 13.05 -7.99 -8.03
CA SER A 128 12.69 -8.97 -7.00
C SER A 128 12.48 -8.28 -5.64
N CYS A 129 11.74 -8.94 -4.74
CA CYS A 129 11.44 -8.38 -3.41
C CYS A 129 12.71 -8.07 -2.61
N SER A 130 13.75 -8.88 -2.75
CA SER A 130 15.02 -8.75 -2.02
C SER A 130 15.88 -7.57 -2.46
N GLU A 131 15.66 -7.03 -3.67
CA GLU A 131 16.41 -5.86 -4.14
C GLU A 131 16.01 -4.60 -3.39
N CYS A 132 14.80 -4.58 -2.81
CA CYS A 132 14.31 -3.48 -1.97
C CYS A 132 14.28 -3.86 -0.49
N HIS A 133 13.89 -5.10 -0.16
CA HIS A 133 13.60 -5.51 1.21
C HIS A 133 14.65 -6.48 1.79
N PRO A 134 15.02 -6.32 3.07
CA PRO A 134 14.64 -5.24 3.99
C PRO A 134 15.57 -4.03 3.92
N ASP A 135 16.61 -4.08 3.08
CA ASP A 135 17.77 -3.20 3.15
C ASP A 135 17.45 -1.75 2.80
N LEU A 136 16.72 -1.52 1.71
CA LEU A 136 16.29 -0.17 1.31
C LEU A 136 14.99 0.23 2.01
N PHE A 137 14.05 -0.71 2.10
CA PHE A 137 12.79 -0.54 2.82
C PHE A 137 12.51 -1.76 3.66
N ILE A 138 12.06 -1.56 4.89
CA ILE A 138 11.48 -2.64 5.70
C ILE A 138 10.10 -2.93 5.12
N PRO A 139 9.68 -4.19 4.93
CA PRO A 139 8.33 -4.53 4.44
C PRO A 139 7.27 -4.31 5.54
N ASP A 140 7.33 -3.17 6.24
CA ASP A 140 6.47 -2.65 7.29
C ASP A 140 6.56 -1.12 7.24
N GLN A 141 5.59 -0.47 6.58
CA GLN A 141 5.63 0.98 6.32
C GLN A 141 5.83 1.80 7.61
N LYS A 142 5.30 1.33 8.75
CA LYS A 142 5.38 2.04 10.03
C LYS A 142 6.79 2.04 10.64
N LYS A 143 7.66 1.14 10.19
CA LYS A 143 9.05 1.04 10.67
C LYS A 143 10.05 1.77 9.78
N ASN A 144 9.64 2.19 8.59
CA ASN A 144 10.50 2.98 7.72
C ASN A 144 10.56 4.44 8.21
N PRO A 145 11.74 5.08 8.18
CA PRO A 145 11.83 6.50 8.46
C PRO A 145 11.17 7.31 7.34
N GLN A 146 10.77 8.54 7.65
CA GLN A 146 10.32 9.48 6.63
C GLN A 146 11.54 10.08 5.93
N PHE A 147 11.54 10.03 4.59
CA PHE A 147 12.60 10.60 3.78
C PHE A 147 12.12 11.89 3.11
N THR A 148 13.00 12.88 3.10
CA THR A 148 12.77 14.15 2.38
C THR A 148 13.20 14.03 0.92
N MET A 149 12.65 14.87 0.04
CA MET A 149 13.13 14.95 -1.35
C MET A 149 14.61 15.31 -1.44
N LYS A 150 15.15 16.04 -0.46
CA LYS A 150 16.58 16.30 -0.37
C LYS A 150 17.37 15.00 -0.19
N GLN A 151 17.00 14.18 0.80
CA GLN A 151 17.64 12.88 1.02
C GLN A 151 17.51 11.97 -0.21
N MET A 152 16.35 11.98 -0.88
CA MET A 152 16.19 11.23 -2.12
C MET A 152 17.12 11.73 -3.23
N ARG A 153 17.30 13.05 -3.38
CA ARG A 153 18.27 13.61 -4.34
C ARG A 153 19.72 13.26 -4.00
N ASP A 154 19.99 12.96 -2.72
CA ASP A 154 21.29 12.50 -2.22
C ASP A 154 21.46 10.96 -2.32
N GLY A 155 20.49 10.25 -2.91
CA GLY A 155 20.55 8.80 -3.20
C GLY A 155 19.88 7.91 -2.15
N GLU A 156 19.18 8.46 -1.16
CA GLU A 156 18.45 7.67 -0.17
C GLU A 156 17.05 7.24 -0.67
N ALA A 157 16.53 6.14 -0.13
CA ALA A 157 15.17 5.65 -0.39
C ALA A 157 14.85 5.55 -1.90
N CYS A 158 13.84 6.27 -2.39
CA CYS A 158 13.45 6.26 -3.80
C CYS A 158 14.62 6.65 -4.72
N GLY A 159 15.47 7.57 -4.25
CA GLY A 159 16.62 8.08 -5.00
C GLY A 159 17.77 7.09 -5.15
N ALA A 160 17.74 5.95 -4.45
CA ALA A 160 18.72 4.88 -4.65
C ALA A 160 18.64 4.28 -6.06
N CYS A 161 17.47 4.41 -6.72
CA CYS A 161 17.24 4.00 -8.11
C CYS A 161 16.71 5.15 -8.98
N HIS A 162 15.91 6.06 -8.44
CA HIS A 162 15.44 7.25 -9.18
C HIS A 162 16.49 8.37 -9.17
N ASP A 163 17.69 8.05 -9.63
CA ASP A 163 18.87 8.91 -9.66
C ASP A 163 19.03 9.66 -11.00
N GLY A 164 18.43 9.15 -12.07
CA GLY A 164 18.60 9.62 -13.45
C GLY A 164 19.43 8.68 -14.33
N ASP A 165 20.05 7.66 -13.74
CA ASP A 165 20.89 6.66 -14.39
C ASP A 165 20.22 5.28 -14.37
N THR A 166 19.79 4.81 -13.19
CA THR A 166 19.10 3.53 -12.98
C THR A 166 17.62 3.62 -13.38
N ALA A 167 16.97 4.72 -13.02
CA ALA A 167 15.61 5.09 -13.41
C ALA A 167 15.50 6.61 -13.57
N PHE A 168 14.32 7.12 -13.96
CA PHE A 168 14.10 8.57 -14.07
C PHE A 168 14.37 9.26 -12.73
N SER A 169 14.92 10.48 -12.78
CA SER A 169 15.44 11.17 -11.60
C SER A 169 14.33 11.76 -10.72
N VAL A 170 14.49 11.68 -9.39
CA VAL A 170 13.64 12.38 -8.40
C VAL A 170 13.73 13.92 -8.46
N LYS A 171 14.61 14.46 -9.31
CA LYS A 171 14.74 15.92 -9.51
C LYS A 171 13.62 16.49 -10.38
N GLY A 172 12.94 15.66 -11.19
CA GLY A 172 11.88 16.07 -12.09
C GLY A 172 10.67 15.14 -12.03
N ASP A 173 9.76 15.29 -13.01
CA ASP A 173 8.58 14.45 -13.20
C ASP A 173 7.77 14.19 -11.92
N CYS A 174 7.62 15.23 -11.10
CA CYS A 174 7.07 15.10 -9.74
C CYS A 174 5.70 14.41 -9.74
N ALA A 175 4.90 14.63 -10.78
CA ALA A 175 3.57 14.05 -10.99
C ALA A 175 3.56 12.51 -11.09
N ASN A 176 4.68 11.87 -11.44
CA ASN A 176 4.78 10.42 -11.51
C ASN A 176 4.55 9.76 -10.13
N CYS A 177 5.05 10.42 -9.07
CA CYS A 177 4.95 9.95 -7.70
C CYS A 177 3.92 10.74 -6.90
N HIS A 178 3.86 12.07 -7.09
CA HIS A 178 3.01 12.99 -6.38
C HIS A 178 1.78 13.36 -7.23
N PRO A 179 0.63 12.69 -7.05
CA PRO A 179 -0.57 13.07 -7.78
C PRO A 179 -0.94 14.53 -7.47
N THR A 180 -1.01 15.33 -8.54
CA THR A 180 -1.50 16.71 -8.47
C THR A 180 -3.03 16.70 -8.45
N ALA A 181 -3.61 17.48 -7.55
CA ALA A 181 -5.05 17.68 -7.48
C ALA A 181 -5.34 19.18 -7.54
N ASP A 182 -6.47 19.54 -8.14
CA ASP A 182 -6.93 20.92 -8.13
C ASP A 182 -7.20 21.35 -6.69
N VAL A 183 -6.79 22.57 -6.40
CA VAL A 183 -6.92 23.13 -5.05
C VAL A 183 -8.15 24.01 -5.04
N LYS A 184 -9.02 23.76 -4.07
CA LYS A 184 -10.18 24.62 -3.80
C LYS A 184 -9.95 25.42 -2.53
N PHE A 185 -10.26 26.71 -2.61
CA PHE A 185 -10.22 27.66 -1.51
C PHE A 185 -11.64 28.11 -1.23
N GLU A 186 -12.06 28.04 0.03
CA GLU A 186 -13.29 28.69 0.46
C GLU A 186 -12.95 30.13 0.80
N THR A 187 -13.58 31.09 0.10
CA THR A 187 -13.36 32.52 0.32
C THR A 187 -14.68 33.24 0.57
N ASP A 188 -14.62 34.45 1.12
CA ASP A 188 -15.81 35.28 1.35
C ASP A 188 -16.53 35.68 0.05
N ALA A 189 -15.83 35.64 -1.09
CA ALA A 189 -16.34 35.96 -2.42
C ALA A 189 -16.82 34.74 -3.22
N GLY A 190 -16.91 33.57 -2.58
CA GLY A 190 -17.24 32.28 -3.22
C GLY A 190 -16.02 31.36 -3.34
N PRO A 191 -16.22 30.07 -3.69
CA PRO A 191 -15.12 29.12 -3.85
C PRO A 191 -14.16 29.57 -4.96
N ALA A 192 -12.87 29.53 -4.71
CA ALA A 192 -11.85 29.74 -5.73
C ALA A 192 -11.12 28.44 -6.06
N THR A 193 -10.88 28.16 -7.34
CA THR A 193 -10.20 26.94 -7.78
C THR A 193 -8.88 27.26 -8.47
N PHE A 194 -7.81 26.58 -8.03
CA PHE A 194 -6.51 26.57 -8.69
C PHE A 194 -6.27 25.21 -9.35
N PRO A 195 -6.32 25.11 -10.69
CA PRO A 195 -6.09 23.87 -11.40
C PRO A 195 -4.60 23.63 -11.64
N HIS A 196 -4.04 22.57 -11.05
CA HIS A 196 -2.62 22.24 -11.27
C HIS A 196 -2.36 21.85 -12.72
N SER A 197 -3.29 21.14 -13.36
CA SER A 197 -3.15 20.67 -14.75
C SER A 197 -2.79 21.79 -15.71
N VAL A 198 -3.52 22.90 -15.65
CA VAL A 198 -3.31 24.09 -16.50
C VAL A 198 -1.93 24.71 -16.26
N HIS A 199 -1.49 24.79 -15.00
CA HIS A 199 -0.20 25.41 -14.68
C HIS A 199 0.98 24.50 -15.05
N THR A 200 0.85 23.19 -14.83
CA THR A 200 1.90 22.21 -15.15
C THR A 200 2.08 21.97 -16.64
N GLU A 201 1.17 22.45 -17.50
CA GLU A 201 1.39 22.50 -18.95
C GLU A 201 2.45 23.54 -19.36
N MET A 202 2.66 24.57 -18.53
CA MET A 202 3.54 25.70 -18.83
C MET A 202 4.74 25.80 -17.89
N TYR A 203 4.60 25.40 -16.64
CA TYR A 203 5.58 25.64 -15.58
C TYR A 203 6.01 24.36 -14.86
N GLY A 204 7.29 24.31 -14.48
CA GLY A 204 7.86 23.28 -13.62
C GLY A 204 7.39 23.40 -12.17
N CYS A 205 7.42 22.30 -11.42
CA CYS A 205 7.02 22.31 -10.02
C CYS A 205 7.89 23.23 -9.16
N ASP A 206 9.17 23.37 -9.49
CA ASP A 206 10.16 24.19 -8.79
C ASP A 206 9.98 25.70 -9.02
N GLU A 207 9.26 26.10 -10.06
CA GLU A 207 8.95 27.51 -10.32
C GLU A 207 7.92 28.05 -9.31
N CYS A 208 7.12 27.17 -8.70
CA CYS A 208 6.18 27.54 -7.65
C CYS A 208 6.61 27.01 -6.27
N HIS A 209 7.17 25.80 -6.20
CA HIS A 209 7.46 25.10 -4.96
C HIS A 209 8.95 24.98 -4.64
N PRO A 210 9.37 25.22 -3.39
CA PRO A 210 8.57 25.62 -2.24
C PRO A 210 8.43 27.13 -2.07
N ASP A 211 9.04 27.92 -2.97
CA ASP A 211 9.35 29.32 -2.73
C ASP A 211 8.12 30.23 -2.73
N ILE A 212 7.21 30.08 -3.70
CA ILE A 212 5.93 30.82 -3.74
C ILE A 212 4.90 30.09 -2.89
N PHE A 213 4.79 28.78 -3.07
CA PHE A 213 3.91 27.92 -2.30
C PHE A 213 4.69 26.77 -1.69
N ILE A 214 4.51 26.55 -0.39
CA ILE A 214 4.97 25.30 0.20
C ILE A 214 4.05 24.20 -0.35
N PRO A 215 4.57 23.04 -0.80
CA PRO A 215 3.73 21.89 -1.15
C PRO A 215 3.20 21.27 0.16
N ASN A 216 2.35 22.04 0.85
CA ASN A 216 1.58 21.77 2.05
C ASN A 216 0.61 22.91 2.28
N ARG A 217 -0.66 22.67 1.94
CA ARG A 217 -1.73 23.66 2.04
C ARG A 217 -1.81 24.28 3.43
N LYS A 218 -1.68 23.48 4.50
CA LYS A 218 -1.79 23.95 5.89
C LYS A 218 -0.61 24.83 6.33
N LYS A 219 0.52 24.81 5.62
CA LYS A 219 1.70 25.63 5.92
C LYS A 219 1.74 26.95 5.14
N ASN A 220 0.92 27.08 4.11
CA ASN A 220 0.79 28.36 3.41
C ASN A 220 -0.13 29.28 4.21
N PRO A 221 0.22 30.58 4.35
CA PRO A 221 -0.70 31.54 4.94
C PRO A 221 -1.95 31.71 4.06
N ALA A 222 -3.03 32.17 4.66
CA ALA A 222 -4.20 32.63 3.90
C ALA A 222 -3.87 34.02 3.33
N PHE A 223 -3.43 34.04 2.07
CA PHE A 223 -3.11 35.28 1.36
C PHE A 223 -4.38 36.06 1.05
N THR A 224 -4.35 37.38 1.28
CA THR A 224 -5.43 38.29 0.88
C THR A 224 -5.26 38.73 -0.58
N MET A 225 -6.32 39.27 -1.19
CA MET A 225 -6.21 39.88 -2.51
C MET A 225 -5.22 41.05 -2.52
N ASP A 226 -5.20 41.88 -1.47
CA ASP A 226 -4.22 42.97 -1.34
C ASP A 226 -2.77 42.46 -1.40
N GLN A 227 -2.46 41.37 -0.70
CA GLN A 227 -1.13 40.74 -0.76
C GLN A 227 -0.83 40.20 -2.17
N MET A 228 -1.83 39.66 -2.86
CA MET A 228 -1.67 39.23 -4.24
C MET A 228 -1.40 40.41 -5.17
N SER A 229 -2.12 41.53 -5.04
CA SER A 229 -1.86 42.74 -5.85
C SER A 229 -0.47 43.34 -5.55
N GLU A 230 0.12 43.05 -4.39
CA GLU A 230 1.50 43.40 -4.02
C GLU A 230 2.57 42.40 -4.55
N GLY A 231 2.15 41.35 -5.27
CA GLY A 231 3.03 40.36 -5.90
C GLY A 231 3.28 39.10 -5.07
N GLU A 232 2.53 38.86 -3.98
CA GLU A 232 2.61 37.61 -3.23
C GLU A 232 1.70 36.51 -3.82
N ALA A 233 2.02 35.24 -3.56
CA ALA A 233 1.21 34.09 -3.93
C ALA A 233 0.82 34.08 -5.43
N CYS A 234 -0.48 34.14 -5.75
CA CYS A 234 -0.97 34.12 -7.12
C CYS A 234 -0.45 35.32 -7.92
N GLY A 235 -0.37 36.49 -7.28
CA GLY A 235 0.07 37.73 -7.92
C GLY A 235 1.56 37.80 -8.20
N ALA A 236 2.36 36.83 -7.74
CA ALA A 236 3.75 36.68 -8.18
C ALA A 236 3.87 36.49 -9.69
N CYS A 237 2.81 35.97 -10.34
CA CYS A 237 2.69 35.86 -11.79
C CYS A 237 1.40 36.50 -12.34
N HIS A 238 0.30 36.54 -11.57
CA HIS A 238 -0.94 37.21 -11.96
C HIS A 238 -0.87 38.72 -11.69
N ASP A 239 0.11 39.37 -12.30
CA ASP A 239 0.49 40.78 -12.11
C ASP A 239 0.02 41.71 -13.25
N GLY A 240 -0.54 41.13 -14.32
CA GLY A 240 -0.92 41.86 -15.55
C GLY A 240 0.15 41.89 -16.63
N ASP A 241 1.38 41.46 -16.33
CA ASP A 241 2.52 41.40 -17.24
C ASP A 241 2.90 39.95 -17.60
N THR A 242 3.08 39.10 -16.57
CA THR A 242 3.44 37.68 -16.70
C THR A 242 2.20 36.83 -17.02
N ALA A 243 1.09 37.10 -16.33
CA ALA A 243 -0.23 36.55 -16.59
C ALA A 243 -1.30 37.63 -16.36
N PHE A 244 -2.58 37.30 -16.55
CA PHE A 244 -3.65 38.26 -16.28
C PHE A 244 -3.64 38.69 -14.80
N SER A 245 -3.92 39.98 -14.54
CA SER A 245 -3.88 40.57 -13.20
C SER A 245 -4.93 39.95 -12.26
N VAL A 246 -4.60 39.83 -10.97
CA VAL A 246 -5.54 39.48 -9.89
C VAL A 246 -6.60 40.55 -9.61
N ASP A 247 -6.39 41.78 -10.06
CA ASP A 247 -7.33 42.90 -9.84
C ASP A 247 -8.53 42.86 -10.80
N ASP A 248 -8.45 42.06 -11.86
CA ASP A 248 -9.45 41.93 -12.92
C ASP A 248 -9.86 40.46 -13.16
N ASN A 249 -10.97 40.24 -13.86
CA ASN A 249 -11.45 38.91 -14.28
C ASN A 249 -11.64 37.90 -13.13
N CYS A 250 -12.34 38.32 -12.06
CA CYS A 250 -12.52 37.52 -10.86
C CYS A 250 -13.14 36.12 -11.12
N ASP A 251 -13.98 36.01 -12.16
CA ASP A 251 -14.60 34.75 -12.64
C ASP A 251 -13.58 33.69 -13.10
N ASN A 252 -12.34 34.08 -13.40
CA ASN A 252 -11.29 33.13 -13.79
C ASN A 252 -10.84 32.24 -12.63
N CYS A 253 -11.02 32.73 -11.39
CA CYS A 253 -10.58 32.04 -10.18
C CYS A 253 -11.78 31.67 -9.30
N HIS A 254 -12.75 32.57 -9.16
CA HIS A 254 -13.89 32.44 -8.26
C HIS A 254 -15.13 31.91 -9.00
N GLU A 255 -15.80 30.92 -8.40
CA GLU A 255 -17.14 30.50 -8.78
C GLU A 255 -18.16 31.48 -8.14
N MET A 256 -18.48 32.57 -8.87
CA MET A 256 -19.39 33.65 -8.45
C MET A 256 -20.86 33.41 -8.84
#